data_AF-A0A7C6TYS3-F1
#
_entry.id   AF-A0A7C6TYS3-F1
#
_cell.length_a   1.000
_cell.length_b   1.000
_cell.length_c   1.000
_cell.angle_alpha   90.00
_cell.angle_beta   90.00
_cell.angle_gamma   90.00
#
_symmetry.space_group_name_H-M   'P 1'
#
loop_
_entity.id
_entity.type
_entity.pdbx_description
1 polymer ?
#
loop_
_entity_poly.entity_id
_entity_poly.type
_entity_poly.pdbx_seq_one_letter_code
_entity_poly.pdbx_strand_id
1 'polypeptide(L)'
;DAINKAIIAYRTGEYELSEQMWTKVLKMNSNMTIAYSGVGKSKMRAGDYKGAMADFKIAKNPDFYSKALDAYMKETIGNKFTYIFLTIVGGYLLYQLYRLIRAFRRFLREGVKKVV
;
A
#
# COMPACT_ATOMS: atom_id res chain seq x y z
N ASP A 1 -9.44 34.00 5.20
CA ASP A 1 -10.70 33.28 4.98
C ASP A 1 -10.49 31.85 4.45
N ALA A 2 -9.90 31.67 3.26
CA ALA A 2 -9.73 30.35 2.62
C ALA A 2 -9.02 29.28 3.47
N ILE A 3 -7.92 29.61 4.16
CA ILE A 3 -7.20 28.67 5.04
C ILE A 3 -8.10 28.15 6.17
N ASN A 4 -8.79 29.05 6.87
CA ASN A 4 -9.67 28.68 7.98
C ASN A 4 -10.83 27.83 7.47
N LYS A 5 -11.44 28.21 6.34
CA LYS A 5 -12.50 27.42 5.71
C LYS A 5 -12.01 26.03 5.30
N ALA A 6 -10.79 25.93 4.76
CA ALA A 6 -10.19 24.64 4.41
C ALA A 6 -10.01 23.75 5.65
N ILE A 7 -9.53 24.31 6.76
CA ILE A 7 -9.33 23.58 8.02
C ILE A 7 -10.67 23.14 8.61
N ILE A 8 -11.69 24.00 8.61
CA ILE A 8 -13.03 23.65 9.09
C ILE A 8 -13.62 22.53 8.24
N ALA A 9 -13.62 22.67 6.92
CA ALA A 9 -14.10 21.66 5.99
C ALA A 9 -13.39 20.30 6.19
N TYR A 10 -12.07 20.31 6.39
CA TYR A 10 -11.33 19.08 6.70
C TYR A 10 -11.79 18.42 8.01
N ARG A 11 -12.07 19.23 9.04
CA ARG A 11 -12.52 18.74 10.35
C ARG A 11 -13.96 18.23 10.32
N THR A 12 -14.82 18.80 9.47
CA THR A 12 -16.21 18.37 9.28
C THR A 12 -16.37 17.19 8.32
N GLY A 13 -15.28 16.75 7.67
CA GLY A 13 -15.29 15.63 6.72
C GLY A 13 -15.58 16.05 5.28
N GLU A 14 -15.73 17.34 5.01
CA GLU A 14 -15.91 17.91 3.68
C GLU A 14 -14.56 18.01 2.95
N TYR A 15 -13.96 16.87 2.62
CA TYR A 15 -12.59 16.81 2.10
C TYR A 15 -12.43 17.46 0.72
N GLU A 16 -13.41 17.31 -0.16
CA GLU A 16 -13.39 17.98 -1.48
C GLU A 16 -13.45 19.50 -1.33
N LEU A 17 -14.28 20.02 -0.41
CA LEU A 17 -14.33 21.45 -0.12
C LEU A 17 -13.00 21.92 0.48
N SER A 18 -12.42 21.14 1.39
CA SER A 18 -11.12 21.45 1.98
C SER A 18 -10.05 21.56 0.90
N GLU A 19 -9.99 20.58 0.00
CA GLU A 19 -9.08 20.57 -1.14
C GLU A 19 -9.26 21.83 -1.98
N GLN A 20 -10.50 22.14 -2.40
CA GLN A 20 -10.79 23.33 -3.21
C GLN A 20 -10.30 24.62 -2.54
N MET A 21 -10.49 24.76 -1.23
CA MET A 21 -10.04 25.94 -0.49
C MET A 21 -8.50 25.99 -0.40
N TRP A 22 -7.82 24.86 -0.20
CA TRP A 22 -6.36 24.80 -0.27
C TRP A 22 -5.83 25.12 -1.67
N THR A 23 -6.50 24.64 -2.73
CA THR A 23 -6.14 24.97 -4.11
C THR A 23 -6.31 26.46 -4.38
N LYS A 24 -7.32 27.13 -3.81
CA LYS A 24 -7.44 28.60 -3.89
C LYS A 24 -6.25 29.30 -3.23
N VAL A 25 -5.79 28.80 -2.08
CA VAL A 25 -4.57 29.33 -1.42
C VAL A 25 -3.35 29.17 -2.34
N LEU A 26 -3.20 28.00 -2.99
CA LEU A 26 -2.12 27.75 -3.95
C LEU A 26 -2.19 28.63 -5.20
N LYS A 27 -3.39 29.03 -5.65
CA LYS A 27 -3.53 30.01 -6.75
C LYS A 27 -3.02 31.40 -6.38
N MET A 28 -3.09 31.77 -5.10
CA MET A 28 -2.57 33.05 -4.61
C MET A 28 -1.07 32.97 -4.33
N ASN A 29 -0.59 31.82 -3.84
CA ASN A 29 0.83 31.56 -3.62
C ASN A 29 1.16 30.08 -3.87
N SER A 30 1.70 29.80 -5.06
CA SER A 30 2.01 28.43 -5.50
C SER A 30 3.17 27.79 -4.77
N ASN A 31 3.94 28.53 -3.97
CA ASN A 31 5.11 28.04 -3.23
C ASN A 31 4.76 27.69 -1.78
N MET A 32 3.48 27.74 -1.42
CA MET A 32 3.04 27.55 -0.04
C MET A 32 2.95 26.05 0.31
N THR A 33 4.03 25.51 0.89
CA THR A 33 4.16 24.09 1.27
C THR A 33 3.06 23.61 2.23
N ILE A 34 2.59 24.47 3.13
CA ILE A 34 1.48 24.12 4.05
C ILE A 34 0.16 23.88 3.29
N ALA A 35 -0.06 24.58 2.18
CA ALA A 35 -1.27 24.39 1.37
C ALA A 35 -1.22 23.07 0.60
N TYR A 36 -0.05 22.68 0.05
CA TYR A 36 0.13 21.32 -0.49
C TYR A 36 -0.06 20.24 0.57
N SER A 37 0.42 20.44 1.81
CA SER A 37 0.12 19.51 2.91
C SER A 37 -1.39 19.44 3.21
N GLY A 38 -2.13 20.53 3.04
CA GLY A 38 -3.57 20.59 3.20
C GLY A 38 -4.34 19.83 2.12
N VAL A 39 -3.97 20.05 0.85
CA VAL A 39 -4.49 19.29 -0.31
C VAL A 39 -4.21 17.80 -0.11
N GLY A 40 -2.96 17.43 0.17
CA GLY A 40 -2.58 16.03 0.35
C GLY A 40 -3.33 15.33 1.48
N LYS A 41 -3.55 16.01 2.61
CA LYS A 41 -4.38 15.47 3.70
C LYS A 41 -5.83 15.25 3.27
N SER A 42 -6.40 16.19 2.53
CA SER A 42 -7.78 16.12 2.05
C SER A 42 -7.95 14.95 1.08
N LYS A 43 -7.06 14.81 0.09
CA LYS A 43 -7.02 13.67 -0.83
C LYS A 43 -6.82 12.33 -0.13
N MET A 44 -5.91 12.27 0.83
CA MET A 44 -5.66 11.05 1.62
C MET A 44 -6.92 10.62 2.39
N ARG A 45 -7.74 11.57 2.86
CA ARG A 45 -9.03 11.27 3.51
C ARG A 45 -10.14 10.91 2.52
N ALA A 46 -10.09 11.45 1.31
CA ALA A 46 -10.97 11.09 0.21
C ALA A 46 -10.60 9.75 -0.47
N GLY A 47 -9.46 9.15 -0.13
CA GLY A 47 -8.98 7.88 -0.68
C GLY A 47 -8.05 8.03 -1.89
N ASP A 48 -7.79 9.25 -2.37
CA ASP A 48 -6.78 9.49 -3.42
C ASP A 48 -5.37 9.51 -2.82
N TYR A 49 -4.86 8.33 -2.47
CA TYR A 49 -3.53 8.18 -1.86
C TYR A 49 -2.41 8.55 -2.82
N LYS A 50 -2.56 8.26 -4.12
CA LYS A 50 -1.55 8.58 -5.15
C LYS A 50 -1.42 10.09 -5.35
N GLY A 51 -2.54 10.80 -5.44
CA GLY A 51 -2.55 12.26 -5.49
C GLY A 51 -1.99 12.87 -4.22
N ALA A 52 -2.39 12.34 -3.05
CA ALA A 52 -1.86 12.78 -1.77
C ALA A 52 -0.33 12.67 -1.67
N MET A 53 0.26 11.57 -2.14
CA MET A 53 1.72 11.40 -2.20
C MET A 53 2.40 12.48 -3.04
N ALA A 54 1.84 12.84 -4.19
CA ALA A 54 2.38 13.89 -5.05
C ALA A 54 2.41 15.25 -4.32
N ASP A 55 1.31 15.60 -3.65
CA ASP A 55 1.21 16.84 -2.88
C ASP A 55 2.15 16.85 -1.67
N PHE A 56 2.27 15.74 -0.93
CA PHE A 56 3.20 15.66 0.20
C PHE A 56 4.67 15.73 -0.22
N LYS A 57 4.99 15.22 -1.42
CA LYS A 57 6.33 15.36 -2.00
C LYS A 57 6.66 16.83 -2.27
N ILE A 58 5.73 17.59 -2.85
CA ILE A 58 5.91 19.04 -3.09
C ILE A 58 6.00 19.79 -1.76
N ALA A 59 5.17 19.41 -0.79
CA ALA A 59 5.19 19.99 0.55
C ALA A 59 6.45 19.65 1.37
N LYS A 60 7.33 18.76 0.87
CA LYS A 60 8.48 18.20 1.58
C LYS A 60 8.08 17.59 2.94
N ASN A 61 6.98 16.84 2.95
CA ASN A 61 6.40 16.25 4.15
C ASN A 61 6.56 14.72 4.14
N PRO A 62 7.71 14.18 4.58
CA PRO A 62 8.02 12.76 4.49
C PRO A 62 7.07 11.90 5.35
N ASP A 63 6.68 12.39 6.52
CA ASP A 63 5.81 11.63 7.44
C ASP A 63 4.45 11.33 6.81
N PHE A 64 3.84 12.34 6.19
CA PHE A 64 2.56 12.17 5.52
C PHE A 64 2.69 11.48 4.17
N TYR A 65 3.83 11.64 3.47
CA TYR A 65 4.12 10.85 2.28
C TYR A 65 4.13 9.35 2.60
N SER A 66 4.85 8.94 3.65
CA SER A 66 4.92 7.55 4.09
C SER A 66 3.55 7.00 4.45
N LYS A 67 2.73 7.77 5.17
CA LYS A 67 1.34 7.36 5.50
C LYS A 67 0.47 7.17 4.26
N ALA A 68 0.58 8.05 3.27
CA ALA A 68 -0.16 7.92 2.02
C ALA A 68 0.34 6.71 1.20
N LEU A 69 1.65 6.47 1.18
CA LEU A 69 2.24 5.29 0.53
C LEU A 69 1.75 3.99 1.20
N ASP A 70 1.78 3.92 2.53
CA ASP A 70 1.31 2.75 3.28
C ASP A 70 -0.16 2.46 2.97
N ALA A 71 -1.00 3.49 2.91
CA ALA A 71 -2.41 3.36 2.55
C ALA A 71 -2.59 2.90 1.10
N TYR A 72 -1.84 3.48 0.15
CA TYR A 72 -1.85 3.08 -1.25
C TYR A 72 -1.42 1.61 -1.45
N MET A 73 -0.35 1.19 -0.76
CA MET A 73 0.11 -0.20 -0.82
C MET A 73 -0.91 -1.15 -0.20
N LYS A 74 -1.55 -0.76 0.91
CA LYS A 74 -2.61 -1.56 1.52
C LYS A 74 -3.81 -1.73 0.59
N GLU A 75 -4.19 -0.67 -0.12
CA GLU A 75 -5.30 -0.68 -1.09
C GLU A 75 -4.96 -1.54 -2.33
N THR A 76 -3.76 -1.38 -2.90
CA THR A 76 -3.39 -2.00 -4.18
C THR A 76 -2.85 -3.43 -4.02
N ILE A 77 -1.94 -3.62 -3.06
CA ILE A 77 -1.23 -4.87 -2.80
C ILE A 77 -2.01 -5.71 -1.80
N GLY A 78 -2.48 -5.10 -0.70
CA GLY A 78 -3.31 -5.75 0.32
C GLY A 78 -2.94 -7.23 0.57
N ASN A 79 -3.94 -8.10 0.59
CA ASN A 79 -3.74 -9.54 0.83
C ASN A 79 -3.13 -10.29 -0.37
N LYS A 80 -2.95 -9.67 -1.54
CA LYS A 80 -2.45 -10.35 -2.75
C LYS A 80 -1.01 -10.85 -2.55
N PHE A 81 -0.19 -10.09 -1.84
CA PHE A 81 1.16 -10.51 -1.48
C PHE A 81 1.15 -11.83 -0.69
N THR A 82 0.27 -11.95 0.30
CA THR A 82 0.12 -13.16 1.12
C THR A 82 -0.26 -14.36 0.27
N TYR A 83 -1.19 -14.22 -0.68
CA TYR A 83 -1.58 -15.32 -1.55
C TYR A 83 -0.45 -15.76 -2.49
N ILE A 84 0.26 -14.82 -3.12
CA ILE A 84 1.42 -15.14 -3.97
C ILE A 84 2.49 -15.87 -3.15
N PHE A 85 2.82 -15.35 -1.97
CA PHE A 85 3.78 -15.98 -1.06
C PHE A 85 3.37 -17.41 -0.67
N LEU A 86 2.11 -17.62 -0.28
CA LEU A 86 1.58 -18.94 0.09
C LEU A 86 1.63 -19.94 -1.06
N THR A 87 1.33 -19.51 -2.30
CA THR A 87 1.39 -20.41 -3.47
C THR A 87 2.82 -20.87 -3.76
N ILE A 88 3.80 -19.96 -3.69
CA ILE A 88 5.21 -20.29 -3.92
C ILE A 88 5.74 -21.23 -2.84
N VAL A 89 5.53 -20.88 -1.56
CA VAL A 89 6.00 -21.68 -0.43
C VAL A 89 5.29 -23.04 -0.40
N GLY A 90 3.97 -23.06 -0.57
CA GLY A 90 3.18 -24.28 -0.61
C GLY A 90 3.60 -25.21 -1.76
N GLY A 91 3.78 -24.67 -2.97
CA GLY A 91 4.26 -25.42 -4.12
C GLY A 91 5.64 -26.03 -3.89
N TYR A 92 6.56 -25.27 -3.30
CA TYR A 92 7.90 -25.75 -2.95
C TYR A 92 7.86 -26.88 -1.90
N LEU A 93 7.04 -26.75 -0.85
CA LEU A 93 6.89 -27.79 0.17
C LEU A 93 6.27 -29.07 -0.41
N LEU A 94 5.26 -28.96 -1.26
CA LEU A 94 4.66 -30.09 -1.97
C LEU A 94 5.67 -30.80 -2.87
N TYR A 95 6.51 -30.04 -3.58
CA TYR A 95 7.59 -30.60 -4.39
C TYR A 95 8.60 -31.38 -3.55
N GLN A 96 9.02 -30.82 -2.40
CA GLN A 96 9.93 -31.50 -1.49
C GLN A 96 9.34 -32.79 -0.91
N LEU A 97 8.07 -32.76 -0.52
CA LEU A 97 7.35 -33.93 -0.03
C LEU A 97 7.24 -35.01 -1.12
N TYR A 98 6.87 -34.63 -2.35
CA TYR A 98 6.82 -35.53 -3.49
C TYR A 98 8.19 -36.18 -3.75
N ARG A 99 9.27 -35.39 -3.72
CA ARG A 99 10.65 -35.87 -3.88
C ARG A 99 11.01 -36.90 -2.81
N LEU A 100 10.66 -36.63 -1.55
CA LEU A 100 10.94 -37.51 -0.42
C LEU A 100 10.16 -38.82 -0.50
N ILE A 101 8.86 -38.76 -0.79
CA ILE A 101 8.01 -39.94 -0.99
C ILE A 101 8.54 -40.78 -2.17
N ARG A 102 8.93 -40.14 -3.27
CA ARG A 102 9.49 -40.83 -4.44
C ARG A 102 10.80 -41.53 -4.12
N ALA A 103 11.68 -40.91 -3.33
CA ALA A 103 12.93 -41.52 -2.88
C ALA A 103 12.67 -42.71 -1.96
N PHE A 104 11.77 -42.57 -0.99
CA PHE A 104 11.39 -43.64 -0.07
C PHE A 104 10.77 -44.86 -0.77
N ARG A 105 9.87 -44.63 -1.75
CA ARG A 105 9.30 -45.71 -2.57
C ARG A 105 10.34 -46.44 -3.44
N ARG A 106 11.43 -45.78 -3.83
CA ARG A 106 12.53 -46.43 -4.56
C ARG A 106 13.33 -47.34 -3.62
N PHE A 107 13.69 -46.83 -2.44
CA PHE A 107 14.41 -47.58 -1.42
C PHE A 107 13.65 -48.86 -1.00
N LEU A 108 12.35 -48.78 -0.72
CA LEU A 108 11.53 -49.95 -0.39
C LEU A 108 11.51 -51.01 -1.51
N ARG A 109 11.43 -50.57 -2.78
CA ARG A 109 11.43 -51.49 -3.93
C ARG A 109 12.75 -52.24 -4.09
N GLU A 110 13.87 -51.56 -3.85
CA GLU A 110 15.20 -52.18 -3.91
C GLU A 110 15.45 -53.11 -2.71
N GLY A 111 14.95 -52.76 -1.52
CA GLY A 111 14.99 -53.62 -0.35
C GLY A 111 14.24 -54.93 -0.56
N VAL A 112 13.00 -54.88 -1.06
CA VAL A 112 12.19 -56.09 -1.34
C VAL A 112 12.85 -57.00 -2.37
N LYS A 113 13.44 -56.44 -3.44
CA LYS A 113 14.18 -57.22 -4.46
C LYS A 113 15.43 -57.94 -3.96
N LYS A 114 15.99 -57.53 -2.82
CA LYS A 114 17.17 -58.19 -2.22
C LYS A 114 16.79 -59.34 -1.28
N VAL A 115 15.52 -59.42 -0.88
CA VAL A 115 15.04 -60.40 0.11
C VAL A 115 14.26 -61.55 -0.53
N VAL A 116 13.70 -61.34 -1.73
CA VAL A 116 13.08 -62.37 -2.59
C VAL A 116 14.13 -62.95 -3.54
#